data_AF-A0A3M0XZ59-F1
#
_entry.id   AF-A0A3M0XZ59-F1
#
_cell.length_a   1.000
_cell.length_b   1.000
_cell.length_c   1.000
_cell.angle_alpha   90.00
_cell.angle_beta   90.00
_cell.angle_gamma   90.00
#
_symmetry.space_group_name_H-M   'P 1'
#
loop_
_entity.id
_entity.type
_entity.pdbx_description
1 polymer ?
#
loop_
_entity_poly.entity_id
_entity_poly.type
_entity_poly.pdbx_seq_one_letter_code
_entity_poly.pdbx_strand_id
1 'polypeptide(L)'
;MPISKEELRVLVLSHLRHLGFKIVNGQLVFEDNEKKDQVRILHEFTRRFILQKHQTWIQRQWLHFQNYFANGRDIHPEAIRPFLVKVTEPWQHNLFRLARLTWSLPYSKGYGRRLRFLVMDEGNLNAEGHPYLIGIFALQSPPLSFPPRDRLFCYPPGRKTELVNQTMDIHTLGALPPYSHLLGGKLVALAVASNEVREAYRRKYEGRSTEIEGRILPAHLVALTTTSAFGRSSLYNRLKFYSEPIAISIGYTEGYGAFHLEHLYPLFREYLEAQGISTRGGYGVGPRIKWQTCVRALERLGFSSKLLKHTIKREAFLFPLIHNINDYMEGRTREPLYRDLPFADLAAYWRERWLLPRATRVNGWCEWEATRLFESLIVETDEGNSSVSLTGGRSDER
;
A
#
# COMPACT_ATOMS: atom_id res chain seq x y z
N MET A 1 -14.86 7.95 31.48
CA MET A 1 -16.03 7.05 31.46
C MET A 1 -16.07 6.39 30.09
N PRO A 2 -16.38 5.09 29.98
CA PRO A 2 -16.52 4.44 28.69
C PRO A 2 -17.65 5.11 27.89
N ILE A 3 -17.42 5.34 26.60
CA ILE A 3 -18.41 5.93 25.69
C ILE A 3 -19.71 5.11 25.71
N SER A 4 -20.85 5.77 25.85
CA SER A 4 -22.15 5.10 25.81
C SER A 4 -22.46 4.58 24.40
N LYS A 5 -23.37 3.61 24.32
CA LYS A 5 -23.84 3.04 23.04
C LYS A 5 -24.45 4.13 22.15
N GLU A 6 -25.26 4.99 22.72
CA GLU A 6 -25.96 6.07 22.03
C GLU A 6 -24.98 7.14 21.52
N GLU A 7 -24.00 7.55 22.33
CA GLU A 7 -22.94 8.47 21.91
C GLU A 7 -22.13 7.90 20.75
N LEU A 8 -21.70 6.64 20.83
CA LEU A 8 -20.92 6.01 19.77
C LEU A 8 -21.75 5.84 18.48
N ARG A 9 -23.05 5.56 18.60
CA ARG A 9 -23.97 5.53 17.43
C ARG A 9 -24.04 6.90 16.76
N VAL A 10 -24.18 7.97 17.52
CA VAL A 10 -24.22 9.35 16.99
C VAL A 10 -22.90 9.69 16.30
N LEU A 11 -21.76 9.34 16.91
CA LEU A 11 -20.44 9.55 16.30
C LEU A 11 -20.28 8.80 14.98
N VAL A 12 -20.71 7.53 14.90
CA VAL A 12 -20.66 6.76 13.65
C VAL A 12 -21.46 7.47 12.55
N LEU A 13 -22.68 7.91 12.84
CA LEU A 13 -23.54 8.57 11.87
C LEU A 13 -23.00 9.93 11.45
N SER A 14 -22.52 10.73 12.40
CA SER A 14 -21.90 12.03 12.15
C SER A 14 -20.66 11.89 11.27
N HIS A 15 -19.79 10.94 11.60
CA HIS A 15 -18.57 10.65 10.84
C HIS A 15 -18.88 10.21 9.40
N LEU A 16 -19.83 9.29 9.21
CA LEU A 16 -20.23 8.84 7.87
C LEU A 16 -20.81 9.98 7.02
N ARG A 17 -21.64 10.85 7.61
CA ARG A 17 -22.16 12.05 6.92
C ARG A 17 -21.04 13.03 6.56
N HIS A 18 -20.11 13.26 7.47
CA HIS A 18 -18.94 14.11 7.22
C HIS A 18 -18.10 13.60 6.04
N LEU A 19 -18.03 12.28 5.87
CA LEU A 19 -17.37 11.63 4.72
C LEU A 19 -18.22 11.64 3.43
N GLY A 20 -19.40 12.26 3.43
CA GLY A 20 -20.31 12.34 2.28
C GLY A 20 -21.13 11.07 2.04
N PHE A 21 -21.35 10.24 3.07
CA PHE A 21 -22.20 9.06 2.99
C PHE A 21 -23.59 9.29 3.60
N LYS A 22 -24.62 8.79 2.89
CA LYS A 22 -25.95 8.48 3.41
C LYS A 22 -26.08 6.97 3.67
N ILE A 23 -26.90 6.62 4.67
CA ILE A 23 -27.29 5.24 4.92
C ILE A 23 -28.68 5.02 4.35
N VAL A 24 -28.80 4.17 3.35
CA VAL A 24 -30.08 3.77 2.72
C VAL A 24 -30.20 2.26 2.84
N ASN A 25 -31.30 1.76 3.42
CA ASN A 25 -31.54 0.32 3.64
C ASN A 25 -30.35 -0.41 4.31
N GLY A 26 -29.68 0.27 5.27
CA GLY A 26 -28.52 -0.26 5.98
C GLY A 26 -27.24 -0.40 5.13
N GLN A 27 -27.15 0.30 4.00
CA GLN A 27 -25.98 0.36 3.13
C GLN A 27 -25.49 1.79 2.95
N LEU A 28 -24.19 1.97 2.72
CA LEU A 28 -23.62 3.26 2.38
C LEU A 28 -23.86 3.61 0.91
N VAL A 29 -24.31 4.83 0.68
CA VAL A 29 -24.44 5.46 -0.63
C VAL A 29 -23.83 6.86 -0.54
N PHE A 30 -23.10 7.30 -1.56
CA PHE A 30 -22.57 8.66 -1.62
C PHE A 30 -23.70 9.67 -1.84
N GLU A 31 -23.61 10.85 -1.21
CA GLU A 31 -24.62 11.91 -1.36
C GLU A 31 -24.62 12.53 -2.76
N ASP A 32 -23.44 12.73 -3.35
CA ASP A 32 -23.29 13.31 -4.70
C ASP A 32 -22.62 12.34 -5.69
N ASN A 33 -22.87 12.56 -6.98
CA ASN A 33 -22.40 11.70 -8.08
C ASN A 33 -20.88 11.84 -8.40
N GLU A 34 -20.14 12.76 -7.78
CA GLU A 34 -18.71 12.99 -8.04
C GLU A 34 -17.79 12.03 -7.26
N LYS A 35 -17.75 10.78 -7.73
CA LYS A 35 -17.08 9.66 -7.06
C LYS A 35 -15.57 9.77 -6.87
N LYS A 36 -14.85 10.66 -7.56
CA LYS A 36 -13.36 10.72 -7.48
C LYS A 36 -12.87 11.67 -6.39
N ASP A 37 -13.44 12.86 -6.30
CA ASP A 37 -13.00 13.86 -5.33
C ASP A 37 -13.46 13.49 -3.92
N GLN A 38 -14.62 12.85 -3.77
CA GLN A 38 -15.04 12.25 -2.50
C GLN A 38 -14.07 11.18 -1.99
N VAL A 39 -13.52 10.33 -2.87
CA VAL A 39 -12.54 9.31 -2.47
C VAL A 39 -11.22 9.93 -2.03
N ARG A 40 -10.84 11.05 -2.64
CA ARG A 40 -9.67 11.83 -2.22
C ARG A 40 -9.90 12.43 -0.83
N ILE A 41 -11.05 13.07 -0.59
CA ILE A 41 -11.43 13.61 0.73
C ILE A 41 -11.38 12.52 1.81
N LEU A 42 -11.96 11.36 1.52
CA LEU A 42 -11.98 10.22 2.44
C LEU A 42 -10.58 9.74 2.83
N HIS A 43 -9.68 9.66 1.84
CA HIS A 43 -8.29 9.29 2.09
C HIS A 43 -7.52 10.39 2.82
N GLU A 44 -7.78 11.66 2.51
CA GLU A 44 -7.14 12.81 3.15
C GLU A 44 -7.46 12.89 4.64
N PHE A 45 -8.73 12.69 5.02
CA PHE A 45 -9.12 12.63 6.44
C PHE A 45 -8.33 11.54 7.19
N THR A 46 -8.29 10.34 6.62
CA THR A 46 -7.55 9.21 7.22
C THR A 46 -6.04 9.47 7.26
N ARG A 47 -5.50 10.12 6.23
CA ARG A 47 -4.09 10.51 6.14
C ARG A 47 -3.73 11.52 7.22
N ARG A 48 -4.49 12.61 7.38
CA ARG A 48 -4.27 13.63 8.41
C ARG A 48 -4.25 13.02 9.81
N PHE A 49 -5.20 12.14 10.12
CA PHE A 49 -5.23 11.42 11.39
C PHE A 49 -3.96 10.59 11.65
N ILE A 50 -3.41 9.93 10.63
CA ILE A 50 -2.16 9.18 10.76
C ILE A 50 -0.96 10.13 10.93
N LEU A 51 -0.91 11.23 10.18
CA LEU A 51 0.16 12.22 10.27
C LEU A 51 0.20 12.88 11.65
N GLN A 52 -0.95 13.25 12.21
CA GLN A 52 -1.07 13.80 13.57
C GLN A 52 -0.41 12.88 14.61
N LYS A 53 -0.68 11.58 14.54
CA LYS A 53 -0.07 10.56 15.43
C LYS A 53 1.45 10.40 15.27
N HIS A 54 2.01 10.95 14.20
CA HIS A 54 3.42 10.79 13.85
C HIS A 54 4.19 12.11 13.74
N GLN A 55 3.60 13.27 14.10
CA GLN A 55 4.23 14.59 13.92
C GLN A 55 5.64 14.67 14.54
N THR A 56 5.78 14.33 15.82
CA THR A 56 7.10 14.37 16.50
C THR A 56 8.12 13.45 15.83
N TRP A 57 7.68 12.27 15.38
CA TRP A 57 8.55 11.34 14.67
C TRP A 57 8.94 11.89 13.29
N ILE A 58 7.98 12.43 12.54
CA ILE A 58 8.17 13.02 11.21
C ILE A 58 9.18 14.16 11.29
N GLN A 59 8.98 15.13 12.18
CA GLN A 59 9.88 16.28 12.33
C GLN A 59 11.30 15.84 12.64
N ARG A 60 11.47 14.91 13.60
CA ARG A 60 12.79 14.36 13.94
C ARG A 60 13.42 13.64 12.74
N GLN A 61 12.69 12.75 12.07
CA GLN A 61 13.25 11.97 10.97
C GLN A 61 13.51 12.81 9.72
N TRP A 62 12.73 13.86 9.48
CA TRP A 62 12.94 14.77 8.36
C TRP A 62 14.34 15.39 8.41
N LEU A 63 14.79 15.86 9.57
CA LEU A 63 16.13 16.43 9.75
C LEU A 63 17.26 15.46 9.35
N HIS A 64 17.04 14.15 9.50
CA HIS A 64 18.04 13.13 9.19
C HIS A 64 18.00 12.65 7.74
N PHE A 65 16.84 12.76 7.09
CA PHE A 65 16.60 12.11 5.80
C PHE A 65 16.20 13.06 4.67
N GLN A 66 16.02 14.36 4.95
CA GLN A 66 15.64 15.35 3.93
C GLN A 66 16.56 15.34 2.71
N ASN A 67 17.86 15.09 2.90
CA ASN A 67 18.85 15.05 1.81
C ASN A 67 18.68 13.87 0.84
N TYR A 68 17.85 12.87 1.17
CA TYR A 68 17.49 11.79 0.24
C TYR A 68 16.36 12.19 -0.72
N PHE A 69 15.65 13.29 -0.46
CA PHE A 69 14.60 13.80 -1.34
C PHE A 69 15.18 14.91 -2.22
N ALA A 70 15.19 14.69 -3.52
CA ALA A 70 15.83 15.62 -4.46
C ALA A 70 14.99 16.89 -4.68
N ASN A 71 15.67 18.01 -4.90
CA ASN A 71 15.07 19.11 -5.65
C ASN A 71 15.18 18.80 -7.14
N GLY A 72 14.27 19.37 -7.93
CA GLY A 72 14.28 19.20 -9.38
C GLY A 72 15.58 19.65 -10.04
N ARG A 73 16.17 20.72 -9.51
CA ARG A 73 17.43 21.32 -10.01
C ARG A 73 18.66 20.44 -9.77
N ASP A 74 18.58 19.51 -8.82
CA ASP A 74 19.68 18.61 -8.47
C ASP A 74 19.70 17.36 -9.37
N ILE A 75 18.70 17.21 -10.26
CA ILE A 75 18.53 16.04 -11.10
C ILE A 75 18.97 16.34 -12.53
N HIS A 76 19.93 15.56 -13.01
CA HIS A 76 20.29 15.45 -14.41
C HIS A 76 19.62 14.20 -15.00
N PRO A 77 18.56 14.33 -15.83
CA PRO A 77 17.82 13.18 -16.37
C PRO A 77 18.71 12.20 -17.15
N GLU A 78 19.70 12.67 -17.90
CA GLU A 78 20.64 11.79 -18.61
C GLU A 78 21.62 11.07 -17.68
N ALA A 79 21.80 11.52 -16.43
CA ALA A 79 22.65 10.84 -15.46
C ALA A 79 21.91 9.75 -14.70
N ILE A 80 20.57 9.83 -14.59
CA ILE A 80 19.75 8.93 -13.75
C ILE A 80 20.10 7.47 -14.00
N ARG A 81 20.51 6.79 -12.93
CA ARG A 81 20.94 5.39 -12.90
C ARG A 81 20.29 4.67 -11.71
N PRO A 82 19.15 3.99 -11.93
CA PRO A 82 18.43 3.35 -10.85
C PRO A 82 19.11 2.08 -10.32
N PHE A 83 19.11 1.88 -9.01
CA PHE A 83 19.46 0.61 -8.36
C PHE A 83 18.48 0.25 -7.23
N LEU A 84 18.46 -1.02 -6.83
CA LEU A 84 17.56 -1.54 -5.79
C LEU A 84 18.29 -1.76 -4.47
N VAL A 85 17.70 -1.22 -3.40
CA VAL A 85 18.14 -1.49 -2.02
C VAL A 85 17.03 -2.23 -1.30
N LYS A 86 17.29 -3.49 -0.92
CA LYS A 86 16.42 -4.22 0.00
C LYS A 86 16.51 -3.57 1.37
N VAL A 87 15.39 -3.18 1.94
CA VAL A 87 15.33 -2.55 3.27
C VAL A 87 15.61 -3.60 4.34
N THR A 88 16.77 -3.50 4.97
CA THR A 88 17.26 -4.37 6.05
C THR A 88 17.74 -3.57 7.26
N GLU A 89 18.18 -2.33 7.07
CA GLU A 89 18.78 -1.51 8.13
C GLU A 89 17.79 -0.53 8.76
N PRO A 90 18.00 -0.12 10.03
CA PRO A 90 17.10 0.81 10.72
C PRO A 90 16.87 2.13 9.98
N TRP A 91 17.92 2.73 9.40
CA TRP A 91 17.80 3.99 8.68
C TRP A 91 16.99 3.83 7.38
N GLN A 92 17.15 2.71 6.67
CA GLN A 92 16.37 2.39 5.46
C GLN A 92 14.89 2.20 5.81
N HIS A 93 14.59 1.58 6.96
CA HIS A 93 13.22 1.46 7.47
C HIS A 93 12.59 2.82 7.76
N ASN A 94 13.35 3.73 8.36
CA ASN A 94 12.89 5.08 8.67
C ASN A 94 12.69 5.92 7.40
N LEU A 95 13.65 5.89 6.46
CA LEU A 95 13.51 6.55 5.16
C LEU A 95 12.31 6.01 4.38
N PHE A 96 12.13 4.69 4.30
CA PHE A 96 10.97 4.06 3.67
C PHE A 96 9.66 4.57 4.29
N ARG A 97 9.58 4.62 5.62
CA ARG A 97 8.37 5.06 6.33
C ARG A 97 8.10 6.54 6.09
N LEU A 98 9.12 7.39 6.16
CA LEU A 98 9.00 8.83 5.91
C LEU A 98 8.53 9.09 4.47
N ALA A 99 9.19 8.48 3.49
CA ALA A 99 8.77 8.50 2.10
C ALA A 99 7.31 8.06 1.93
N ARG A 100 6.90 6.97 2.58
CA ARG A 100 5.54 6.48 2.46
C ARG A 100 4.50 7.45 3.03
N LEU A 101 4.81 8.19 4.09
CA LEU A 101 3.89 9.15 4.71
C LEU A 101 3.56 10.34 3.78
N THR A 102 4.41 10.62 2.80
CA THR A 102 4.19 11.72 1.83
C THR A 102 2.98 11.49 0.92
N TRP A 103 2.56 10.25 0.70
CA TRP A 103 1.50 9.95 -0.28
C TRP A 103 0.09 10.09 0.31
N SER A 104 -0.88 10.36 -0.58
CA SER A 104 -2.30 10.53 -0.23
C SER A 104 -2.96 9.28 0.36
N LEU A 105 -2.47 8.08 0.02
CA LEU A 105 -3.00 6.85 0.58
C LEU A 105 -2.51 6.66 2.02
N PRO A 106 -3.38 6.31 2.99
CA PRO A 106 -3.00 6.02 4.38
C PRO A 106 -1.84 5.02 4.50
N TYR A 107 -0.92 5.28 5.42
CA TYR A 107 0.20 4.38 5.71
C TYR A 107 -0.31 3.05 6.29
N SER A 108 0.27 1.94 5.83
CA SER A 108 0.06 0.60 6.39
C SER A 108 1.39 -0.12 6.50
N LYS A 109 1.60 -0.83 7.62
CA LYS A 109 2.82 -1.63 7.86
C LYS A 109 2.88 -2.90 6.99
N GLY A 110 1.77 -3.28 6.36
CA GLY A 110 1.55 -4.58 5.73
C GLY A 110 1.47 -5.74 6.74
N TYR A 111 1.10 -6.94 6.28
CA TYR A 111 0.92 -8.11 7.16
C TYR A 111 1.59 -9.39 6.63
N GLY A 112 1.85 -10.33 7.54
CA GLY A 112 2.54 -11.60 7.26
C GLY A 112 3.97 -11.40 6.75
N ARG A 113 4.34 -12.18 5.74
CA ARG A 113 5.57 -12.02 4.95
C ARG A 113 5.64 -10.61 4.39
N ARG A 114 6.82 -9.98 4.47
CA ARG A 114 7.05 -8.59 4.07
C ARG A 114 8.41 -8.45 3.42
N LEU A 115 8.47 -7.81 2.26
CA LEU A 115 9.70 -7.25 1.69
C LEU A 115 9.47 -5.78 1.39
N ARG A 116 10.51 -4.97 1.56
CA ARG A 116 10.49 -3.53 1.30
C ARG A 116 11.76 -3.20 0.53
N PHE A 117 11.63 -2.30 -0.43
CA PHE A 117 12.73 -1.85 -1.27
C PHE A 117 12.69 -0.35 -1.43
N LEU A 118 13.88 0.24 -1.47
CA LEU A 118 14.13 1.57 -1.99
C LEU A 118 14.61 1.43 -3.44
N VAL A 119 14.13 2.31 -4.31
CA VAL A 119 14.68 2.51 -5.64
C VAL A 119 15.48 3.81 -5.57
N MET A 120 16.78 3.72 -5.75
CA MET A 120 17.74 4.81 -5.54
C MET A 120 18.36 5.22 -6.87
N ASP A 121 18.80 6.48 -6.98
CA ASP A 121 19.52 7.00 -8.14
C ASP A 121 21.01 7.19 -7.81
N GLU A 122 21.88 6.32 -8.32
CA GLU A 122 23.34 6.49 -8.16
C GLU A 122 23.94 7.48 -9.15
N GLY A 123 23.18 7.93 -10.14
CA GLY A 123 23.62 8.90 -11.13
C GLY A 123 23.52 10.35 -10.67
N ASN A 124 22.67 10.63 -9.67
CA ASN A 124 22.50 11.95 -9.07
C ASN A 124 22.70 11.84 -7.56
N LEU A 125 23.68 12.58 -7.04
CA LEU A 125 24.07 12.55 -5.64
C LEU A 125 23.75 13.87 -4.95
N ASN A 126 23.37 13.80 -3.68
CA ASN A 126 23.23 14.98 -2.85
C ASN A 126 24.59 15.55 -2.41
N ALA A 127 24.57 16.69 -1.70
CA ALA A 127 25.78 17.37 -1.23
C ALA A 127 26.68 16.51 -0.31
N GLU A 128 26.13 15.45 0.30
CA GLU A 128 26.87 14.50 1.13
C GLU A 128 27.40 13.29 0.34
N GLY A 129 27.19 13.26 -0.97
CA GLY A 129 27.58 12.14 -1.84
C GLY A 129 26.63 10.93 -1.78
N HIS A 130 25.45 11.06 -1.18
CA HIS A 130 24.46 9.98 -1.12
C HIS A 130 23.50 10.02 -2.31
N PRO A 131 23.07 8.85 -2.83
CA PRO A 131 22.11 8.76 -3.93
C PRO A 131 20.72 9.23 -3.52
N TYR A 132 20.00 9.86 -4.43
CA TYR A 132 18.62 10.29 -4.20
C TYR A 132 17.62 9.14 -4.24
N LEU A 133 16.52 9.27 -3.49
CA LEU A 133 15.43 8.30 -3.47
C LEU A 133 14.46 8.54 -4.64
N ILE A 134 14.43 7.62 -5.60
CA ILE A 134 13.48 7.63 -6.73
C ILE A 134 12.08 7.25 -6.25
N GLY A 135 11.99 6.20 -5.43
CA GLY A 135 10.71 5.62 -5.05
C GLY A 135 10.84 4.45 -4.11
N ILE A 136 9.69 3.93 -3.69
CA ILE A 136 9.64 2.80 -2.76
C ILE A 136 8.57 1.80 -3.20
N PHE A 137 8.79 0.54 -2.86
CA PHE A 137 7.74 -0.47 -2.96
C PHE A 137 7.86 -1.52 -1.87
N ALA A 138 6.73 -2.16 -1.56
CA ALA A 138 6.68 -3.22 -0.59
C ALA A 138 5.68 -4.31 -0.94
N LEU A 139 6.11 -5.54 -0.67
CA LEU A 139 5.35 -6.76 -0.82
C LEU A 139 4.85 -7.22 0.54
N GLN A 140 3.64 -7.76 0.59
CA GLN A 140 3.06 -8.42 1.75
C GLN A 140 2.46 -9.78 1.39
N SER A 141 2.07 -10.56 2.40
CA SER A 141 1.33 -11.80 2.13
C SER A 141 0.02 -11.50 1.42
N PRO A 142 -0.36 -12.31 0.42
CA PRO A 142 -1.61 -12.12 -0.29
C PRO A 142 -2.79 -12.54 0.60
N PRO A 143 -3.96 -11.91 0.46
CA PRO A 143 -5.16 -12.43 1.07
C PRO A 143 -5.55 -13.76 0.40
N LEU A 144 -5.89 -14.76 1.22
CA LEU A 144 -6.31 -16.07 0.73
C LEU A 144 -7.55 -15.97 -0.18
N SER A 145 -8.45 -15.04 0.12
CA SER A 145 -9.58 -14.69 -0.73
C SER A 145 -9.39 -13.32 -1.35
N PHE A 146 -9.22 -13.32 -2.68
CA PHE A 146 -9.17 -12.13 -3.52
C PHE A 146 -9.95 -12.39 -4.80
N PRO A 147 -11.25 -12.02 -4.85
CA PRO A 147 -12.14 -12.43 -5.94
C PRO A 147 -11.63 -12.13 -7.36
N PRO A 148 -11.00 -10.96 -7.65
CA PRO A 148 -10.44 -10.70 -8.97
C PRO A 148 -9.41 -11.74 -9.42
N ARG A 149 -8.51 -12.16 -8.52
CA ARG A 149 -7.51 -13.22 -8.81
C ARG A 149 -8.16 -14.59 -8.84
N ASP A 150 -9.02 -14.88 -7.86
CA ASP A 150 -9.56 -16.22 -7.67
C ASP A 150 -10.52 -16.66 -8.78
N ARG A 151 -11.06 -15.71 -9.56
CA ARG A 151 -11.85 -16.00 -10.77
C ARG A 151 -11.00 -16.33 -12.00
N LEU A 152 -9.69 -16.07 -11.97
CA LEU A 152 -8.80 -16.32 -13.11
C LEU A 152 -8.36 -17.78 -13.18
N PHE A 153 -8.24 -18.45 -12.03
CA PHE A 153 -7.61 -19.76 -11.93
C PHE A 153 -8.58 -20.81 -11.41
N CYS A 154 -8.63 -21.94 -12.10
CA CYS A 154 -9.29 -23.16 -11.63
C CYS A 154 -8.35 -23.94 -10.71
N TYR A 155 -8.18 -23.46 -9.46
CA TYR A 155 -7.29 -24.13 -8.51
C TYR A 155 -7.69 -25.60 -8.30
N PRO A 156 -6.72 -26.53 -8.22
CA PRO A 156 -7.00 -27.90 -7.83
C PRO A 156 -7.67 -27.99 -6.45
N PRO A 157 -8.56 -28.96 -6.20
CA PRO A 157 -9.20 -29.17 -4.91
C PRO A 157 -8.16 -29.22 -3.77
N GLY A 158 -8.38 -28.42 -2.71
CA GLY A 158 -7.50 -28.37 -1.54
C GLY A 158 -6.17 -27.62 -1.71
N ARG A 159 -5.75 -27.25 -2.93
CA ARG A 159 -4.42 -26.66 -3.19
C ARG A 159 -4.38 -25.13 -3.27
N LYS A 160 -5.52 -24.45 -3.22
CA LYS A 160 -5.58 -22.98 -3.33
C LYS A 160 -4.66 -22.27 -2.34
N THR A 161 -4.66 -22.69 -1.07
CA THR A 161 -3.84 -22.03 -0.03
C THR A 161 -2.35 -22.16 -0.32
N GLU A 162 -1.90 -23.35 -0.71
CA GLU A 162 -0.52 -23.62 -1.12
C GLU A 162 -0.10 -22.71 -2.28
N LEU A 163 -0.89 -22.68 -3.36
CA LEU A 163 -0.60 -21.94 -4.58
C LEU A 163 -0.66 -20.42 -4.38
N VAL A 164 -1.67 -19.91 -3.67
CA VAL A 164 -1.77 -18.49 -3.32
C VAL A 164 -0.60 -18.07 -2.42
N ASN A 165 -0.12 -18.93 -1.54
CA ASN A 165 1.07 -18.64 -0.74
C ASN A 165 2.36 -18.54 -1.58
N GLN A 166 2.35 -18.90 -2.86
CA GLN A 166 3.47 -18.66 -3.78
C GLN A 166 3.34 -17.34 -4.55
N THR A 167 2.38 -16.50 -4.18
CA THR A 167 2.23 -15.12 -4.67
C THR A 167 2.44 -14.12 -3.53
N MET A 168 2.57 -12.83 -3.85
CA MET A 168 2.60 -11.74 -2.88
C MET A 168 1.74 -10.56 -3.35
N ASP A 169 1.29 -9.73 -2.42
CA ASP A 169 0.57 -8.50 -2.73
C ASP A 169 1.51 -7.29 -2.69
N ILE A 170 1.46 -6.46 -3.73
CA ILE A 170 2.08 -5.13 -3.73
C ILE A 170 1.13 -4.18 -3.00
N HIS A 171 1.49 -3.79 -1.78
CA HIS A 171 0.65 -2.92 -0.94
C HIS A 171 1.16 -1.48 -0.85
N THR A 172 2.38 -1.24 -1.31
CA THR A 172 3.00 0.07 -1.44
C THR A 172 3.83 0.05 -2.70
N LEU A 173 3.64 1.03 -3.58
CA LEU A 173 4.41 1.19 -4.82
C LEU A 173 4.21 2.61 -5.32
N GLY A 174 5.31 3.29 -5.62
CA GLY A 174 5.27 4.63 -6.20
C GLY A 174 6.63 5.30 -6.20
N ALA A 175 6.77 6.31 -7.06
CA ALA A 175 7.91 7.20 -7.07
C ALA A 175 7.59 8.48 -6.29
N LEU A 176 8.64 9.11 -5.80
CA LEU A 176 8.58 10.43 -5.18
C LEU A 176 8.90 11.49 -6.24
N PRO A 177 8.34 12.71 -6.12
CA PRO A 177 8.85 13.85 -6.87
C PRO A 177 10.34 14.09 -6.56
N PRO A 178 11.13 14.61 -7.53
CA PRO A 178 10.73 14.99 -8.89
C PRO A 178 10.59 13.78 -9.84
N TYR A 179 11.10 12.61 -9.47
CA TYR A 179 11.09 11.41 -10.32
C TYR A 179 9.68 10.98 -10.74
N SER A 180 8.66 11.19 -9.91
CA SER A 180 7.27 10.90 -10.26
C SER A 180 6.80 11.73 -11.48
N HIS A 181 7.26 12.97 -11.63
CA HIS A 181 6.97 13.83 -12.79
C HIS A 181 7.70 13.34 -14.06
N LEU A 182 8.83 12.66 -13.87
CA LEU A 182 9.64 11.96 -14.87
C LEU A 182 9.20 10.50 -15.11
N LEU A 183 7.96 10.14 -14.74
CA LEU A 183 7.41 8.80 -14.91
C LEU A 183 8.16 7.70 -14.14
N GLY A 184 8.91 8.05 -13.09
CA GLY A 184 9.60 7.12 -12.20
C GLY A 184 8.67 6.10 -11.56
N GLY A 185 7.37 6.39 -11.44
CA GLY A 185 6.39 5.40 -10.97
C GLY A 185 6.42 4.13 -11.83
N LYS A 186 6.58 4.26 -13.15
CA LYS A 186 6.65 3.11 -14.06
C LYS A 186 7.92 2.30 -13.85
N LEU A 187 9.06 2.96 -13.60
CA LEU A 187 10.30 2.29 -13.22
C LEU A 187 10.08 1.46 -11.95
N VAL A 188 9.50 2.04 -10.91
CA VAL A 188 9.20 1.33 -9.66
C VAL A 188 8.26 0.15 -9.93
N ALA A 189 7.27 0.30 -10.82
CA ALA A 189 6.37 -0.79 -11.20
C ALA A 189 7.06 -1.92 -11.99
N LEU A 190 8.00 -1.58 -12.89
CA LEU A 190 8.84 -2.59 -13.53
C LEU A 190 9.73 -3.29 -12.52
N ALA A 191 10.38 -2.53 -11.62
CA ALA A 191 11.29 -3.02 -10.61
C ALA A 191 10.69 -4.12 -9.74
N VAL A 192 9.40 -3.98 -9.41
CA VAL A 192 8.69 -4.95 -8.59
C VAL A 192 8.61 -6.34 -9.24
N ALA A 193 8.66 -6.41 -10.58
CA ALA A 193 8.64 -7.67 -11.33
C ALA A 193 10.04 -8.24 -11.60
N SER A 194 11.10 -7.61 -11.11
CA SER A 194 12.47 -7.96 -11.49
C SER A 194 12.98 -9.26 -10.86
N ASN A 195 14.04 -9.81 -11.46
CA ASN A 195 14.76 -10.97 -10.96
C ASN A 195 15.25 -10.78 -9.52
N GLU A 196 15.78 -9.61 -9.21
CA GLU A 196 16.37 -9.24 -7.92
C GLU A 196 15.32 -9.30 -6.81
N VAL A 197 14.07 -8.89 -7.10
CA VAL A 197 12.96 -8.99 -6.13
C VAL A 197 12.59 -10.45 -5.87
N ARG A 198 12.50 -11.26 -6.94
CA ARG A 198 12.26 -12.72 -6.84
C ARG A 198 13.35 -13.41 -6.03
N GLU A 199 14.62 -13.09 -6.31
CA GLU A 199 15.76 -13.64 -5.57
C GLU A 199 15.78 -13.19 -4.11
N ALA A 200 15.50 -11.91 -3.83
CA ALA A 200 15.42 -11.40 -2.48
C ALA A 200 14.30 -12.06 -1.67
N TYR A 201 13.19 -12.43 -2.32
CA TYR A 201 12.13 -13.25 -1.73
C TYR A 201 12.62 -14.67 -1.46
N ARG A 202 13.24 -15.34 -2.45
CA ARG A 202 13.78 -16.70 -2.29
C ARG A 202 14.77 -16.77 -1.13
N ARG A 203 15.81 -15.92 -1.14
CA ARG A 203 16.81 -15.83 -0.05
C ARG A 203 16.19 -15.61 1.33
N LYS A 204 15.04 -14.92 1.41
CA LYS A 204 14.37 -14.64 2.68
C LYS A 204 13.53 -15.82 3.20
N TYR A 205 12.91 -16.60 2.31
CA TYR A 205 11.87 -17.56 2.67
C TYR A 205 12.19 -19.02 2.32
N GLU A 206 13.27 -19.29 1.60
CA GLU A 206 13.77 -20.63 1.36
C GLU A 206 14.05 -21.38 2.68
N GLY A 207 13.64 -22.64 2.72
CA GLY A 207 13.77 -23.51 3.89
C GLY A 207 12.96 -23.10 5.13
N ARG A 208 12.17 -22.02 5.07
CA ARG A 208 11.39 -21.58 6.23
C ARG A 208 10.12 -22.41 6.41
N SER A 209 9.91 -22.88 7.64
CA SER A 209 8.65 -23.48 8.07
C SER A 209 7.56 -22.39 8.23
N THR A 210 6.34 -22.68 7.78
CA THR A 210 5.18 -21.80 7.98
C THR A 210 4.79 -21.77 9.45
N GLU A 211 4.49 -20.59 9.97
CA GLU A 211 4.16 -20.38 11.39
C GLU A 211 2.88 -21.12 11.84
N ILE A 212 1.92 -21.37 10.94
CA ILE A 212 0.61 -21.98 11.27
C ILE A 212 0.64 -23.50 11.10
N GLU A 213 1.08 -23.99 9.95
CA GLU A 213 1.00 -25.42 9.61
C GLU A 213 2.33 -26.16 9.77
N GLY A 214 3.42 -25.49 10.17
CA GLY A 214 4.73 -26.11 10.35
C GLY A 214 5.39 -26.67 9.08
N ARG A 215 4.75 -26.54 7.91
CA ARG A 215 5.26 -27.06 6.63
C ARG A 215 6.30 -26.13 6.00
N ILE A 216 7.23 -26.70 5.25
CA ILE A 216 8.13 -25.94 4.37
C ILE A 216 7.44 -25.79 3.02
N LEU A 217 7.26 -24.55 2.57
CA LEU A 217 6.72 -24.26 1.24
C LEU A 217 7.85 -24.02 0.25
N PRO A 218 7.69 -24.42 -1.03
CA PRO A 218 8.60 -23.99 -2.09
C PRO A 218 8.72 -22.48 -2.09
N ALA A 219 9.94 -21.94 -2.12
CA ALA A 219 10.21 -20.51 -2.10
C ALA A 219 9.98 -19.85 -3.48
N HIS A 220 8.96 -20.30 -4.19
CA HIS A 220 8.52 -19.72 -5.44
C HIS A 220 7.78 -18.41 -5.19
N LEU A 221 8.05 -17.43 -6.04
CA LEU A 221 7.27 -16.22 -6.21
C LEU A 221 6.82 -16.17 -7.67
N VAL A 222 5.61 -16.67 -7.94
CA VAL A 222 5.15 -16.90 -9.32
C VAL A 222 4.35 -15.72 -9.88
N ALA A 223 3.73 -14.94 -9.01
CA ALA A 223 3.00 -13.74 -9.41
C ALA A 223 2.90 -12.74 -8.25
N LEU A 224 2.61 -11.49 -8.61
CA LEU A 224 2.23 -10.45 -7.66
C LEU A 224 0.85 -9.90 -7.99
N THR A 225 0.10 -9.49 -6.97
CA THR A 225 -1.19 -8.84 -7.14
C THR A 225 -1.21 -7.45 -6.53
N THR A 226 -1.97 -6.53 -7.10
CA THR A 226 -2.18 -5.21 -6.50
C THR A 226 -3.53 -4.65 -6.88
N THR A 227 -3.93 -3.58 -6.19
CA THR A 227 -5.10 -2.78 -6.54
C THR A 227 -4.67 -1.34 -6.76
N SER A 228 -5.33 -0.65 -7.69
CA SER A 228 -5.16 0.78 -7.87
C SER A 228 -5.54 1.59 -6.61
N ALA A 229 -5.06 2.83 -6.54
CA ALA A 229 -5.43 3.76 -5.47
C ALA A 229 -6.88 4.28 -5.61
N PHE A 230 -7.22 4.77 -6.82
CA PHE A 230 -8.44 5.54 -7.10
C PHE A 230 -9.17 5.07 -8.38
N GLY A 231 -9.54 3.79 -8.47
CA GLY A 231 -10.27 3.27 -9.64
C GLY A 231 -9.36 2.80 -10.76
N ARG A 232 -9.27 3.49 -11.90
CA ARG A 232 -8.38 3.07 -13.02
C ARG A 232 -6.96 3.60 -12.80
N SER A 233 -5.94 2.76 -12.94
CA SER A 233 -4.53 3.16 -12.67
C SER A 233 -3.78 3.53 -13.95
N SER A 234 -3.38 4.79 -14.14
CA SER A 234 -2.51 5.19 -15.27
C SER A 234 -1.11 4.57 -15.19
N LEU A 235 -0.71 4.10 -14.01
CA LEU A 235 0.59 3.52 -13.75
C LEU A 235 0.73 2.09 -14.30
N TYR A 236 -0.29 1.26 -14.08
CA TYR A 236 -0.27 -0.15 -14.46
C TYR A 236 -0.88 -0.38 -15.86
N ASN A 237 -1.76 0.52 -16.29
CA ASN A 237 -2.35 0.45 -17.63
C ASN A 237 -1.27 0.55 -18.70
N ARG A 238 -1.22 -0.46 -19.60
CA ARG A 238 -0.26 -0.55 -20.70
C ARG A 238 1.21 -0.58 -20.23
N LEU A 239 1.47 -1.03 -19.01
CA LEU A 239 2.85 -1.27 -18.55
C LEU A 239 3.39 -2.52 -19.24
N LYS A 240 4.32 -2.30 -20.17
CA LYS A 240 4.95 -3.36 -20.96
C LYS A 240 6.47 -3.22 -20.91
N PHE A 241 7.15 -4.35 -20.96
CA PHE A 241 8.57 -4.44 -21.29
C PHE A 241 8.65 -5.01 -22.72
N TYR A 242 9.09 -4.18 -23.66
CA TYR A 242 8.90 -4.42 -25.09
C TYR A 242 7.44 -4.73 -25.45
N SER A 243 7.17 -5.91 -26.02
CA SER A 243 5.83 -6.37 -26.40
C SER A 243 5.07 -7.02 -25.25
N GLU A 244 5.76 -7.46 -24.19
CA GLU A 244 5.18 -8.25 -23.12
C GLU A 244 4.54 -7.38 -22.03
N PRO A 245 3.31 -7.71 -21.59
CA PRO A 245 2.71 -7.05 -20.44
C PRO A 245 3.47 -7.40 -19.15
N ILE A 246 3.69 -6.38 -18.33
CA ILE A 246 4.21 -6.54 -16.95
C ILE A 246 3.06 -6.56 -15.96
N ALA A 247 2.05 -5.71 -16.16
CA ALA A 247 0.84 -5.67 -15.36
C ALA A 247 -0.39 -5.93 -16.23
N ILE A 248 -1.23 -6.86 -15.80
CA ILE A 248 -2.45 -7.30 -16.50
C ILE A 248 -3.65 -6.93 -15.63
N SER A 249 -4.62 -6.19 -16.17
CA SER A 249 -5.87 -5.90 -15.46
C SER A 249 -6.69 -7.18 -15.34
N ILE A 250 -7.17 -7.47 -14.12
CA ILE A 250 -7.92 -8.69 -13.78
C ILE A 250 -9.31 -8.36 -13.21
N GLY A 251 -9.84 -7.18 -13.56
CA GLY A 251 -11.15 -6.71 -13.16
C GLY A 251 -11.12 -5.77 -11.95
N TYR A 252 -12.23 -5.70 -11.22
CA TYR A 252 -12.44 -4.72 -10.14
C TYR A 252 -12.83 -5.38 -8.82
N THR A 253 -12.44 -4.75 -7.72
CA THR A 253 -12.95 -5.09 -6.38
C THR A 253 -14.38 -4.59 -6.20
N GLU A 254 -15.09 -5.14 -5.21
CA GLU A 254 -16.47 -4.74 -4.87
C GLU A 254 -16.56 -3.59 -3.87
N GLY A 255 -15.42 -3.02 -3.45
CA GLY A 255 -15.37 -1.88 -2.52
C GLY A 255 -15.79 -2.21 -1.08
N TYR A 256 -15.23 -3.28 -0.53
CA TYR A 256 -15.34 -3.63 0.88
C TYR A 256 -14.02 -3.27 1.60
N GLY A 257 -14.12 -2.55 2.71
CA GLY A 257 -12.98 -2.13 3.53
C GLY A 257 -13.42 -1.46 4.83
N ALA A 258 -12.54 -1.40 5.83
CA ALA A 258 -12.80 -0.71 7.11
C ALA A 258 -12.13 0.67 7.18
N PHE A 259 -11.50 1.14 6.11
CA PHE A 259 -10.64 2.32 6.15
C PHE A 259 -11.42 3.62 6.37
N HIS A 260 -12.67 3.72 5.90
CA HIS A 260 -13.53 4.87 6.19
C HIS A 260 -13.99 4.92 7.65
N LEU A 261 -13.80 3.84 8.41
CA LEU A 261 -14.08 3.76 9.85
C LEU A 261 -12.78 3.77 10.69
N GLU A 262 -11.63 4.06 10.08
CA GLU A 262 -10.32 4.01 10.76
C GLU A 262 -10.26 4.89 12.00
N HIS A 263 -10.88 6.08 11.94
CA HIS A 263 -10.94 7.03 13.04
C HIS A 263 -11.77 6.53 14.24
N LEU A 264 -12.78 5.69 13.97
CA LEU A 264 -13.68 5.12 14.97
C LEU A 264 -13.14 3.81 15.54
N TYR A 265 -12.11 3.22 14.92
CA TYR A 265 -11.56 1.93 15.33
C TYR A 265 -11.12 1.88 16.81
N PRO A 266 -10.44 2.89 17.39
CA PRO A 266 -10.12 2.90 18.81
C PRO A 266 -11.37 2.86 19.70
N LEU A 267 -12.41 3.62 19.36
CA LEU A 267 -13.68 3.66 20.11
C LEU A 267 -14.44 2.33 19.99
N PHE A 268 -14.41 1.70 18.82
CA PHE A 268 -14.96 0.34 18.64
C PHE A 268 -14.26 -0.68 19.53
N ARG A 269 -12.94 -0.56 19.70
CA ARG A 269 -12.19 -1.44 20.60
C ARG A 269 -12.60 -1.24 22.05
N GLU A 270 -12.58 0.01 22.53
CA GLU A 270 -12.98 0.36 23.89
C GLU A 270 -14.40 -0.10 24.21
N TYR A 271 -15.35 0.16 23.30
CA TYR A 271 -16.75 -0.25 23.44
C TYR A 271 -16.92 -1.76 23.56
N LEU A 272 -16.19 -2.54 22.75
CA LEU A 272 -16.23 -4.00 22.80
C LEU A 272 -15.53 -4.56 24.05
N GLU A 273 -14.37 -4.01 24.41
CA GLU A 273 -13.58 -4.43 25.58
C GLU A 273 -14.35 -4.16 26.88
N ALA A 274 -15.08 -3.04 26.98
CA ALA A 274 -15.98 -2.75 28.10
C ALA A 274 -17.12 -3.78 28.26
N GLN A 275 -17.43 -4.55 27.22
CA GLN A 275 -18.41 -5.64 27.23
C GLN A 275 -17.76 -7.02 27.37
N GLY A 276 -16.47 -7.09 27.73
CA GLY A 276 -15.72 -8.34 27.86
C GLY A 276 -15.32 -8.99 26.54
N ILE A 277 -15.45 -8.29 25.41
CA ILE A 277 -15.07 -8.83 24.09
C ILE A 277 -13.64 -8.44 23.77
N SER A 278 -12.78 -9.45 23.67
CA SER A 278 -11.40 -9.23 23.26
C SER A 278 -11.32 -8.68 21.83
N THR A 279 -10.56 -7.60 21.67
CA THR A 279 -10.20 -7.02 20.36
C THR A 279 -8.70 -7.13 20.07
N ARG A 280 -8.00 -7.98 20.84
CA ARG A 280 -6.57 -8.20 20.71
C ARG A 280 -6.25 -8.74 19.31
N GLY A 281 -5.33 -8.06 18.63
CA GLY A 281 -4.74 -8.54 17.38
C GLY A 281 -3.56 -9.47 17.62
N GLY A 282 -3.09 -10.15 16.57
CA GLY A 282 -1.89 -10.97 16.62
C GLY A 282 -2.05 -12.30 15.89
N TYR A 283 -1.14 -13.22 16.18
CA TYR A 283 -1.22 -14.59 15.69
C TYR A 283 -2.34 -15.36 16.40
N GLY A 284 -3.03 -16.25 15.66
CA GLY A 284 -4.08 -17.12 16.22
C GLY A 284 -5.49 -16.50 16.37
N VAL A 285 -5.66 -15.19 16.20
CA VAL A 285 -6.98 -14.50 16.36
C VAL A 285 -7.83 -14.45 15.08
N GLY A 286 -7.42 -15.16 14.03
CA GLY A 286 -8.15 -15.27 12.77
C GLY A 286 -7.89 -14.13 11.77
N PRO A 287 -8.30 -14.30 10.50
CA PRO A 287 -7.99 -13.35 9.43
C PRO A 287 -8.77 -12.04 9.57
N ARG A 288 -8.13 -10.92 9.23
CA ARG A 288 -8.78 -9.60 9.16
C ARG A 288 -9.36 -9.12 10.50
N ILE A 289 -8.63 -9.23 11.61
CA ILE A 289 -9.12 -8.84 12.95
C ILE A 289 -9.78 -7.46 12.99
N LYS A 290 -9.18 -6.44 12.35
CA LYS A 290 -9.78 -5.10 12.27
C LYS A 290 -11.16 -5.11 11.61
N TRP A 291 -11.33 -5.88 10.54
CA TRP A 291 -12.63 -6.06 9.89
C TRP A 291 -13.63 -6.70 10.86
N GLN A 292 -13.23 -7.78 11.53
CA GLN A 292 -14.08 -8.50 12.47
C GLN A 292 -14.50 -7.61 13.65
N THR A 293 -13.57 -6.83 14.21
CA THR A 293 -13.86 -5.84 15.26
C THR A 293 -14.87 -4.82 14.78
N CYS A 294 -14.72 -4.25 13.58
CA CYS A 294 -15.70 -3.31 13.03
C CYS A 294 -17.07 -3.97 12.82
N VAL A 295 -17.15 -5.19 12.29
CA VAL A 295 -18.41 -5.94 12.15
C VAL A 295 -19.10 -6.08 13.50
N ARG A 296 -18.39 -6.61 14.51
CA ARG A 296 -18.94 -6.84 15.85
C ARG A 296 -19.41 -5.54 16.52
N ALA A 297 -18.64 -4.47 16.38
CA ALA A 297 -19.00 -3.17 16.92
C ALA A 297 -20.26 -2.62 16.22
N LEU A 298 -20.32 -2.64 14.89
CA LEU A 298 -21.47 -2.17 14.12
C LEU A 298 -22.75 -2.94 14.49
N GLU A 299 -22.69 -4.27 14.55
CA GLU A 299 -23.85 -5.11 14.89
C GLU A 299 -24.38 -4.81 16.30
N ARG A 300 -23.50 -4.68 17.29
CA ARG A 300 -23.89 -4.32 18.67
C ARG A 300 -24.43 -2.91 18.81
N LEU A 301 -23.91 -2.00 18.00
CA LEU A 301 -24.46 -0.66 17.87
C LEU A 301 -25.81 -0.67 17.16
N GLY A 302 -26.26 -1.76 16.53
CA GLY A 302 -27.53 -1.81 15.78
C GLY A 302 -27.40 -1.32 14.34
N PHE A 303 -26.21 -1.37 13.76
CA PHE A 303 -25.94 -1.11 12.35
C PHE A 303 -25.74 -2.40 11.57
N SER A 304 -26.01 -2.32 10.26
CA SER A 304 -25.71 -3.39 9.32
C SER A 304 -24.20 -3.49 9.06
N SER A 305 -23.64 -4.71 9.02
CA SER A 305 -22.26 -4.95 8.60
C SER A 305 -21.98 -4.52 7.15
N LYS A 306 -23.03 -4.30 6.34
CA LYS A 306 -22.94 -3.74 4.99
C LYS A 306 -22.40 -2.29 4.99
N LEU A 307 -22.34 -1.60 6.13
CA LEU A 307 -21.65 -0.31 6.22
C LEU A 307 -20.14 -0.41 5.95
N LEU A 308 -19.56 -1.61 5.92
CA LEU A 308 -18.18 -1.81 5.46
C LEU A 308 -18.05 -1.84 3.93
N LYS A 309 -19.16 -1.86 3.19
CA LYS A 309 -19.17 -1.72 1.73
C LYS A 309 -19.18 -0.22 1.37
N HIS A 310 -17.99 0.35 1.28
CA HIS A 310 -17.81 1.76 0.90
C HIS A 310 -18.01 2.02 -0.61
N THR A 311 -18.28 0.98 -1.41
CA THR A 311 -18.61 1.03 -2.86
C THR A 311 -17.49 1.49 -3.81
N ILE A 312 -16.36 1.94 -3.27
CA ILE A 312 -15.18 2.35 -4.06
C ILE A 312 -14.52 1.12 -4.68
N LYS A 313 -14.79 0.91 -5.96
CA LYS A 313 -14.19 -0.18 -6.74
C LYS A 313 -12.77 0.20 -7.17
N ARG A 314 -11.81 -0.69 -6.91
CA ARG A 314 -10.41 -0.54 -7.34
C ARG A 314 -10.10 -1.57 -8.40
N GLU A 315 -9.48 -1.15 -9.47
CA GLU A 315 -8.98 -2.05 -10.50
C GLU A 315 -7.87 -2.93 -9.90
N ALA A 316 -7.96 -4.22 -10.11
CA ALA A 316 -7.01 -5.22 -9.67
C ALA A 316 -6.07 -5.58 -10.81
N PHE A 317 -4.79 -5.80 -10.50
CA PHE A 317 -3.77 -6.16 -11.46
C PHE A 317 -2.99 -7.39 -11.01
N LEU A 318 -2.61 -8.22 -11.99
CA LEU A 318 -1.69 -9.34 -11.87
C LEU A 318 -0.37 -8.99 -12.55
N PHE A 319 0.73 -9.28 -11.87
CA PHE A 319 2.09 -9.23 -12.39
C PHE A 319 2.61 -10.67 -12.49
N PRO A 320 2.50 -11.34 -13.65
CA PRO A 320 3.03 -12.67 -13.81
C PRO A 320 4.57 -12.62 -13.83
N LEU A 321 5.20 -13.43 -12.97
CA LEU A 321 6.66 -13.58 -12.91
C LEU A 321 7.13 -14.87 -13.61
N ILE A 322 6.19 -15.67 -14.10
CA ILE A 322 6.40 -16.91 -14.84
C ILE A 322 5.56 -16.88 -16.13
N HIS A 323 6.04 -17.55 -17.18
CA HIS A 323 5.34 -17.65 -18.46
C HIS A 323 4.10 -18.57 -18.38
N ASN A 324 4.19 -19.67 -17.61
CA ASN A 324 3.16 -20.71 -17.49
C ASN A 324 2.17 -20.48 -16.32
N ILE A 325 1.82 -19.23 -16.00
CA ILE A 325 1.05 -18.91 -14.77
C ILE A 325 -0.30 -19.64 -14.68
N ASN A 326 -1.04 -19.78 -15.77
CA ASN A 326 -2.33 -20.48 -15.76
C ASN A 326 -2.13 -21.97 -15.46
N ASP A 327 -1.26 -22.63 -16.24
CA ASP A 327 -0.99 -24.06 -16.08
C ASP A 327 -0.40 -24.39 -14.71
N TYR A 328 0.42 -23.51 -14.16
CA TYR A 328 0.99 -23.64 -12.83
C TYR A 328 -0.09 -23.52 -11.73
N MET A 329 -0.90 -22.45 -11.78
CA MET A 329 -1.93 -22.18 -10.77
C MET A 329 -3.13 -23.14 -10.85
N GLU A 330 -3.31 -23.82 -11.98
CA GLU A 330 -4.29 -24.90 -12.18
C GLU A 330 -3.70 -26.30 -11.94
N GLY A 331 -2.42 -26.40 -11.56
CA GLY A 331 -1.75 -27.66 -11.24
C GLY A 331 -1.45 -28.58 -12.43
N ARG A 332 -1.57 -28.08 -13.66
CA ARG A 332 -1.17 -28.79 -14.89
C ARG A 332 0.36 -28.93 -15.03
N THR A 333 1.11 -28.03 -14.40
CA THR A 333 2.59 -28.09 -14.31
C THR A 333 3.03 -27.96 -12.86
N ARG A 334 4.21 -28.51 -12.54
CA ARG A 334 4.80 -28.45 -11.19
C ARG A 334 5.92 -27.41 -11.07
N GLU A 335 6.54 -27.04 -12.19
CA GLU A 335 7.70 -26.16 -12.20
C GLU A 335 7.34 -24.79 -12.80
N PRO A 336 7.71 -23.68 -12.13
CA PRO A 336 7.53 -22.35 -12.67
C PRO A 336 8.56 -22.02 -13.75
N LEU A 337 8.10 -21.61 -14.93
CA LEU A 337 8.95 -21.11 -16.01
C LEU A 337 9.15 -19.61 -15.84
N TYR A 338 10.15 -19.23 -15.05
CA TYR A 338 10.41 -17.83 -14.70
C TYR A 338 10.72 -16.96 -15.91
N ARG A 339 10.15 -15.75 -15.90
CA ARG A 339 10.54 -14.68 -16.81
C ARG A 339 11.91 -14.16 -16.39
N ASP A 340 12.77 -13.92 -17.37
CA ASP A 340 14.05 -13.27 -17.14
C ASP A 340 13.88 -11.75 -17.28
N LEU A 341 13.85 -11.05 -16.15
CA LEU A 341 13.60 -9.62 -16.06
C LEU A 341 14.66 -8.94 -15.18
N PRO A 342 15.94 -8.85 -15.61
CA PRO A 342 16.96 -8.14 -14.86
C PRO A 342 16.56 -6.68 -14.63
N PHE A 343 16.75 -6.15 -13.42
CA PHE A 343 16.35 -4.77 -13.12
C PHE A 343 17.11 -3.76 -13.97
N ALA A 344 18.38 -4.03 -14.27
CA ALA A 344 19.19 -3.19 -15.15
C ALA A 344 18.53 -2.99 -16.53
N ASP A 345 18.04 -4.06 -17.14
CA ASP A 345 17.38 -4.00 -18.46
C ASP A 345 16.03 -3.29 -18.38
N LEU A 346 15.26 -3.56 -17.33
CA LEU A 346 14.00 -2.87 -17.06
C LEU A 346 14.21 -1.35 -16.88
N ALA A 347 15.28 -0.96 -16.17
CA ALA A 347 15.64 0.42 -15.92
C ALA A 347 16.12 1.11 -17.20
N ALA A 348 16.96 0.45 -18.00
CA ALA A 348 17.42 0.95 -19.31
C ALA A 348 16.24 1.15 -20.27
N TYR A 349 15.32 0.17 -20.34
CA TYR A 349 14.12 0.31 -21.15
C TYR A 349 13.23 1.47 -20.67
N TRP A 350 13.00 1.61 -19.36
CA TRP A 350 12.25 2.75 -18.82
C TRP A 350 12.90 4.08 -19.19
N ARG A 351 14.23 4.15 -19.10
CA ARG A 351 15.00 5.35 -19.40
C ARG A 351 14.76 5.83 -20.83
N GLU A 352 14.99 4.94 -21.80
CA GLU A 352 14.81 5.27 -23.22
C GLU A 352 13.34 5.52 -23.58
N ARG A 353 12.44 4.67 -23.06
CA ARG A 353 11.03 4.69 -23.46
C ARG A 353 10.25 5.87 -22.88
N TRP A 354 10.60 6.29 -21.66
CA TRP A 354 9.80 7.22 -20.88
C TRP A 354 10.59 8.37 -20.28
N LEU A 355 11.73 8.13 -19.61
CA LEU A 355 12.45 9.19 -18.89
C LEU A 355 12.93 10.29 -19.84
N LEU A 356 13.80 9.96 -20.79
CA LEU A 356 14.45 10.95 -21.67
C LEU A 356 13.41 11.70 -22.52
N PRO A 357 12.41 11.05 -23.15
CA PRO A 357 11.37 11.77 -23.87
C PRO A 357 10.46 12.60 -22.97
N ARG A 358 10.30 12.25 -21.69
CA ARG A 358 9.49 13.02 -20.75
C ARG A 358 10.23 14.27 -20.29
N ALA A 359 11.51 14.14 -19.95
CA ALA A 359 12.36 15.23 -19.49
C ALA A 359 12.39 16.40 -20.49
N THR A 360 12.39 16.11 -21.80
CA THR A 360 12.38 17.14 -22.86
C THR A 360 11.01 17.79 -23.11
N ARG A 361 9.92 17.17 -22.66
CA ARG A 361 8.54 17.62 -22.96
C ARG A 361 7.87 18.39 -21.83
N VAL A 362 8.37 18.26 -20.59
CA VAL A 362 7.79 18.92 -19.42
C VAL A 362 8.88 19.47 -18.53
N ASN A 363 8.61 20.62 -17.90
CA ASN A 363 9.59 21.29 -17.02
C ASN A 363 9.23 21.19 -15.53
N GLY A 364 8.00 20.81 -15.18
CA GLY A 364 7.53 20.79 -13.79
C GLY A 364 8.26 19.81 -12.85
N TRP A 365 9.18 18.99 -13.36
CA TRP A 365 10.10 18.22 -12.53
C TRP A 365 11.29 19.06 -12.05
N CYS A 366 11.79 20.01 -12.85
CA CYS A 366 12.95 20.85 -12.55
C CYS A 366 12.62 21.92 -11.49
N GLU A 367 11.39 22.41 -11.49
CA GLU A 367 10.87 23.39 -10.53
C GLU A 367 10.44 22.76 -9.18
N TRP A 368 10.59 21.45 -9.03
CA TRP A 368 10.20 20.77 -7.80
C TRP A 368 11.15 21.13 -6.64
N GLU A 369 10.58 21.39 -5.47
CA GLU A 369 11.34 21.61 -4.24
C GLU A 369 10.97 20.55 -3.20
N ALA A 370 11.99 19.93 -2.60
CA ALA A 370 11.80 18.86 -1.63
C ALA A 370 11.04 19.32 -0.36
N THR A 371 11.13 20.62 -0.02
CA THR A 371 10.40 21.27 1.08
C THR A 371 8.90 21.08 0.98
N ARG A 372 8.33 20.99 -0.23
CA ARG A 372 6.89 20.73 -0.44
C ARG A 372 6.46 19.37 0.10
N LEU A 373 7.36 18.38 0.15
CA LEU A 373 7.06 17.11 0.84
C LEU A 373 6.91 17.34 2.33
N PHE A 374 7.80 18.11 2.94
CA PHE A 374 7.75 18.42 4.36
C PHE A 374 6.46 19.16 4.72
N GLU A 375 6.13 20.21 3.98
CA GLU A 375 4.87 20.97 4.15
C GLU A 375 3.65 20.05 4.10
N SER A 376 3.64 19.08 3.18
CA SER A 376 2.54 18.11 3.08
C SER A 376 2.42 17.16 4.28
N LEU A 377 3.52 16.97 5.04
CA LEU A 377 3.58 16.06 6.19
C LEU A 377 3.20 16.75 7.50
N ILE A 378 3.34 18.07 7.57
CA ILE A 378 2.97 18.86 8.75
C ILE A 378 1.45 19.05 8.77
N VAL A 379 0.86 18.77 9.94
CA VAL A 379 -0.55 19.01 10.19
C VAL A 379 -0.62 19.93 11.39
N GLU A 380 -1.15 21.14 11.19
CA GLU A 380 -1.45 22.05 12.29
C GLU A 380 -2.43 21.37 13.25
N THR A 381 -2.11 21.41 14.54
CA THR A 381 -3.06 21.07 15.59
C THR A 381 -4.03 22.23 15.70
N ASP A 382 -5.25 22.04 15.20
CA ASP A 382 -6.36 22.91 15.56
C ASP A 382 -6.57 22.80 17.08
N GLU A 383 -5.95 23.70 17.85
CA GLU A 383 -6.25 23.88 19.28
C GLU A 383 -7.65 24.51 19.50
N GLY A 384 -8.44 24.73 18.44
CA GLY A 384 -9.67 25.52 18.48
C GLY A 384 -11.00 24.77 18.36
N ASN A 385 -11.05 23.45 18.09
CA ASN A 385 -12.37 22.80 17.90
C ASN A 385 -12.40 21.30 18.23
N SER A 386 -12.05 20.93 19.47
CA SER A 386 -12.25 19.57 19.99
C SER A 386 -12.33 19.57 21.52
N SER A 387 -13.50 19.94 22.06
CA SER A 387 -13.91 19.54 23.40
C SER A 387 -14.28 18.05 23.45
N VAL A 388 -13.37 17.16 23.03
CA VAL A 388 -13.35 15.75 23.43
C VAL A 388 -11.89 15.34 23.53
N SER A 389 -11.32 15.54 24.71
CA SER A 389 -9.98 15.16 25.10
C SER A 389 -9.78 13.63 25.01
N LEU A 390 -8.97 13.18 24.05
CA LEU A 390 -8.46 11.82 23.96
C LEU A 390 -7.11 11.73 24.69
N THR A 391 -7.15 11.54 26.01
CA THR A 391 -5.97 11.12 26.78
C THR A 391 -6.06 9.62 27.07
N GLY A 392 -4.97 8.89 26.80
CA GLY A 392 -4.73 7.55 27.35
C GLY A 392 -4.63 6.40 26.35
N GLY A 393 -3.60 6.40 25.51
CA GLY A 393 -3.19 5.20 24.76
C GLY A 393 -1.72 4.90 25.01
N ARG A 394 -1.41 4.05 26.00
CA ARG A 394 -0.06 3.51 26.23
C ARG A 394 0.43 2.81 24.96
N SER A 395 1.64 3.19 24.55
CA SER A 395 2.42 2.58 23.49
C SER A 395 2.88 1.18 23.88
N ASP A 396 2.33 0.15 23.24
CA ASP A 396 3.01 -1.14 23.10
C ASP A 396 3.61 -1.20 21.68
N GLU A 397 4.87 -0.77 21.57
CA GLU A 397 5.73 -1.08 20.43
C GLU A 397 6.68 -2.22 20.82
N ARG A 398 6.42 -3.42 20.28
CA ARG A 398 7.44 -4.41 19.90
C ARG A 398 7.04 -5.03 18.56
#